data_AF-A0A1Q3QHM6-F1
#
_entry.id   AF-A0A1Q3QHM6-F1
#
_cell.length_a   1.000
_cell.length_b   1.000
_cell.length_c   1.000
_cell.angle_alpha   90.00
_cell.angle_beta   90.00
_cell.angle_gamma   90.00
#
_symmetry.space_group_name_H-M   'P 1'
#
loop_
_entity.id
_entity.type
_entity.pdbx_description
1 polymer ?
#
loop_
_entity_poly.entity_id
_entity_poly.type
_entity_poly.pdbx_seq_one_letter_code
_entity_poly.pdbx_strand_id
1 'polypeptide(L)'
;MKVAIIGSRRLTSYTRFKSRIERFYPALLDKSNYTEFVSGGTKGTDSLAEKLASELGVNIKVFIPEYEKYGIKAPLVRNSSIAKYADYCVAFIEGDSRDTLDTIRKFRKFGKQCIVIELTDQEYMVESFEEMGCELPEVEERSFRAGMSDMPLPMPKYRMTMIMKIKGEKERYPAGLFFYKEDMERIVTMLSSEDISFDIEEIPV
;
A
#
# COMPACT_ATOMS: atom_id res chain seq x y z
N MET A 1 -16.35 14.08 10.52
CA MET A 1 -14.98 13.62 10.79
C MET A 1 -14.16 13.77 9.52
N LYS A 2 -12.92 14.26 9.61
CA LYS A 2 -11.99 14.40 8.48
C LYS A 2 -11.08 13.19 8.39
N VAL A 3 -11.07 12.50 7.25
CA VAL A 3 -10.30 11.27 7.07
C VAL A 3 -9.18 11.49 6.07
N ALA A 4 -7.94 11.31 6.51
CA ALA A 4 -6.80 11.26 5.60
C ALA A 4 -6.73 9.91 4.89
N ILE A 5 -6.65 9.93 3.57
CA ILE A 5 -6.39 8.75 2.74
C ILE A 5 -5.06 8.99 2.06
N ILE A 6 -4.04 8.24 2.44
CA ILE A 6 -2.66 8.43 2.00
C ILE A 6 -2.03 7.08 1.67
N GLY A 7 -0.96 7.03 0.88
CA GLY A 7 -0.29 5.75 0.66
C GLY A 7 0.69 5.68 -0.48
N SER A 8 0.89 4.45 -0.96
CA SER A 8 1.83 4.12 -2.03
C SER A 8 1.54 4.87 -3.33
N ARG A 9 2.63 5.28 -3.99
CA ARG A 9 2.58 5.87 -5.34
C ARG A 9 2.42 4.83 -6.44
N ARG A 10 2.57 3.54 -6.12
CA ARG A 10 2.48 2.41 -7.05
C ARG A 10 1.08 1.80 -7.13
N LEU A 11 0.19 2.11 -6.18
CA LEU A 11 -1.20 1.68 -6.27
C LEU A 11 -1.95 2.51 -7.31
N THR A 12 -2.18 1.95 -8.50
CA THR A 12 -2.83 2.64 -9.62
C THR A 12 -4.20 2.08 -9.97
N SER A 13 -4.50 0.84 -9.59
CA SER A 13 -5.80 0.19 -9.85
C SER A 13 -6.87 0.69 -8.87
N TYR A 14 -7.87 1.41 -9.40
CA TYR A 14 -9.00 1.88 -8.59
C TYR A 14 -9.84 0.73 -8.04
N THR A 15 -10.03 -0.33 -8.82
CA THR A 15 -10.77 -1.52 -8.40
C THR A 15 -10.13 -2.15 -7.17
N ARG A 16 -8.79 -2.28 -7.15
CA ARG A 16 -8.06 -2.80 -5.99
C ARG A 16 -8.13 -1.89 -4.78
N PHE A 17 -7.92 -0.60 -5.00
CA PHE A 17 -8.05 0.37 -3.93
C PHE A 17 -9.43 0.27 -3.27
N LYS A 18 -10.50 0.19 -4.06
CA LYS A 18 -11.87 0.06 -3.56
C LYS A 18 -12.11 -1.29 -2.88
N SER A 19 -11.70 -2.42 -3.48
CA SER A 19 -11.89 -3.74 -2.87
C SER A 19 -11.15 -3.87 -1.52
N ARG A 20 -9.96 -3.26 -1.41
CA ARG A 20 -9.22 -3.18 -0.14
C ARG A 20 -9.95 -2.35 0.90
N ILE A 21 -10.60 -1.26 0.50
CA ILE A 21 -11.48 -0.50 1.41
C ILE A 21 -12.67 -1.37 1.84
N GLU A 22 -13.40 -1.97 0.90
CA GLU A 22 -14.57 -2.83 1.18
C GLU A 22 -14.24 -3.93 2.17
N ARG A 23 -13.05 -4.52 2.03
CA ARG A 23 -12.60 -5.63 2.88
C ARG A 23 -12.14 -5.20 4.27
N PHE A 24 -11.28 -4.18 4.34
CA PHE A 24 -10.58 -3.84 5.59
C PHE A 24 -11.21 -2.68 6.35
N TYR A 25 -11.89 -1.77 5.66
CA TYR A 25 -12.56 -0.63 6.27
C TYR A 25 -13.78 -0.15 5.46
N PRO A 26 -14.83 -0.98 5.33
CA PRO A 26 -16.00 -0.67 4.50
C PRO A 26 -16.74 0.59 4.93
N ALA A 27 -16.61 0.99 6.20
CA ALA A 27 -17.19 2.23 6.73
C ALA A 27 -16.69 3.49 5.99
N LEU A 28 -15.54 3.43 5.30
CA LEU A 28 -15.01 4.50 4.46
C LEU A 28 -15.79 4.70 3.14
N LEU A 29 -16.71 3.81 2.79
CA LEU A 29 -17.56 3.96 1.60
C LEU A 29 -18.93 4.54 1.92
N ASP A 30 -19.30 4.59 3.20
CA ASP A 30 -20.50 5.25 3.65
C ASP A 30 -20.22 6.71 4.01
N LYS A 31 -20.62 7.60 3.09
CA LYS A 31 -20.40 9.05 3.19
C LYS A 31 -20.99 9.69 4.44
N SER A 32 -21.92 9.05 5.14
CA SER A 32 -22.48 9.60 6.38
C SER A 32 -21.45 9.63 7.52
N ASN A 33 -20.35 8.86 7.41
CA ASN A 33 -19.33 8.75 8.44
C ASN A 33 -18.27 9.87 8.40
N TYR A 34 -18.22 10.67 7.33
CA TYR A 34 -17.17 11.66 7.14
C TYR A 34 -17.67 12.91 6.43
N THR A 35 -17.02 14.03 6.76
CA THR A 35 -17.37 15.35 6.25
C THR A 35 -16.40 15.83 5.18
N GLU A 36 -15.19 15.27 5.16
CA GLU A 36 -14.11 15.67 4.26
C GLU A 36 -13.04 14.57 4.21
N PHE A 37 -12.52 14.30 3.01
CA PHE A 37 -11.30 13.52 2.81
C PHE A 37 -10.08 14.43 2.76
N VAL A 38 -8.92 13.91 3.15
CA VAL A 38 -7.66 14.64 3.16
C VAL A 38 -6.63 13.83 2.39
N SER A 39 -5.98 14.45 1.41
CA SER A 39 -5.02 13.81 0.51
C SER A 39 -3.72 14.59 0.47
N GLY A 40 -2.67 13.89 0.09
CA GLY A 40 -1.35 14.39 -0.20
C GLY A 40 -1.13 14.92 -1.61
N GLY A 41 -2.04 14.64 -2.53
CA GLY A 41 -1.95 15.10 -3.92
C GLY A 41 -0.80 14.48 -4.70
N THR A 42 -0.32 13.30 -4.31
CA THR A 42 0.69 12.56 -5.08
C THR A 42 0.03 11.56 -6.05
N LYS A 43 0.84 10.90 -6.88
CA LYS A 43 0.35 9.79 -7.71
C LYS A 43 -0.02 8.60 -6.82
N GLY A 44 -0.81 7.68 -7.37
CA GLY A 44 -1.19 6.44 -6.69
C GLY A 44 -2.35 6.63 -5.73
N THR A 45 -2.20 6.21 -4.47
CA THR A 45 -3.28 6.25 -3.47
C THR A 45 -3.95 7.62 -3.35
N ASP A 46 -3.18 8.70 -3.34
CA ASP A 46 -3.72 10.07 -3.23
C ASP A 46 -4.65 10.42 -4.41
N SER A 47 -4.29 10.01 -5.64
CA SER A 47 -5.13 10.20 -6.84
C SER A 47 -6.39 9.32 -6.81
N LEU A 48 -6.27 8.10 -6.28
CA LEU A 48 -7.41 7.19 -6.13
C LEU A 48 -8.38 7.68 -5.03
N ALA A 49 -7.86 8.33 -3.98
CA ALA A 49 -8.66 8.99 -2.95
C ALA A 49 -9.46 10.16 -3.53
N GLU A 50 -8.87 10.96 -4.42
CA GLU A 50 -9.58 12.03 -5.13
C GLU A 50 -10.71 11.46 -6.01
N LYS A 51 -10.44 10.35 -6.70
CA LYS A 51 -11.47 9.64 -7.49
C LYS A 51 -12.60 9.13 -6.60
N LEU A 52 -12.29 8.54 -5.45
CA LEU A 52 -13.30 8.07 -4.48
C LEU A 52 -14.12 9.21 -3.89
N ALA A 53 -13.49 10.32 -3.54
CA ALA A 53 -14.17 11.54 -3.09
C ALA A 53 -15.21 11.99 -4.12
N SER A 54 -14.81 12.04 -5.39
CA SER A 54 -15.71 12.40 -6.49
C SER A 54 -16.86 11.41 -6.64
N GLU A 55 -16.60 10.10 -6.54
CA GLU A 55 -17.63 9.06 -6.64
C GLU A 55 -18.67 9.16 -5.52
N LEU A 56 -18.22 9.41 -4.29
CA LEU A 56 -19.09 9.48 -3.11
C LEU A 56 -19.73 10.86 -2.90
N GLY A 57 -19.32 11.87 -3.68
CA GLY A 57 -19.75 13.25 -3.53
C GLY A 57 -19.26 13.89 -2.22
N VAL A 58 -18.04 13.56 -1.81
CA VAL A 58 -17.42 14.07 -0.58
C VAL A 58 -16.32 15.06 -0.93
N ASN A 59 -16.24 16.15 -0.17
CA ASN A 59 -15.18 17.15 -0.34
C ASN A 59 -13.81 16.54 -0.03
N ILE A 60 -12.79 16.90 -0.81
CA ILE A 60 -11.41 16.49 -0.54
C ILE A 60 -10.49 17.70 -0.45
N LYS A 61 -9.67 17.73 0.60
CA LYS A 61 -8.62 18.73 0.78
C LYS A 61 -7.26 18.13 0.45
N VAL A 62 -6.59 18.71 -0.53
CA VAL A 62 -5.28 18.26 -0.99
C VAL A 62 -4.17 19.15 -0.40
N PHE A 63 -3.20 18.54 0.28
CA PHE A 63 -2.05 19.21 0.86
C PHE A 63 -0.82 19.08 -0.05
N ILE A 64 -0.56 20.10 -0.86
CA ILE A 64 0.60 20.15 -1.75
C ILE A 64 1.86 20.55 -0.97
N PRO A 65 3.01 19.87 -1.15
CA PRO A 65 4.26 20.25 -0.51
C PRO A 65 4.81 21.59 -1.03
N GLU A 66 5.04 22.53 -0.11
CA GLU A 66 5.60 23.86 -0.40
C GLU A 66 7.14 23.83 -0.53
N TYR A 67 7.63 23.36 -1.68
CA TYR A 67 9.08 23.25 -1.95
C TYR A 67 9.82 24.58 -1.94
N GLU A 68 9.19 25.66 -2.39
CA GLU A 68 9.80 27.01 -2.36
C GLU A 68 10.16 27.46 -0.94
N LYS A 69 9.35 27.06 0.04
CA LYS A 69 9.50 27.50 1.44
C LYS A 69 10.36 26.55 2.28
N TYR A 70 10.21 25.24 2.07
CA TYR A 70 10.82 24.23 2.94
C TYR A 70 11.84 23.33 2.23
N GLY A 71 12.08 23.54 0.94
CA GLY A 71 13.01 22.76 0.13
C GLY A 71 12.73 21.26 0.23
N ILE A 72 13.80 20.46 0.37
CA ILE A 72 13.71 19.00 0.51
C ILE A 72 12.85 18.52 1.69
N LYS A 73 12.60 19.37 2.69
CA LYS A 73 11.79 19.02 3.87
C LYS A 73 10.29 19.25 3.63
N ALA A 74 9.90 19.84 2.51
CA ALA A 74 8.49 20.15 2.21
C ALA A 74 7.56 18.94 2.35
N PRO A 75 7.90 17.72 1.88
CA PRO A 75 7.06 16.53 2.09
C PRO A 75 6.84 16.21 3.58
N LEU A 76 7.87 16.33 4.41
CA LEU A 76 7.79 16.05 5.85
C LEU A 76 6.93 17.10 6.57
N VAL A 77 7.06 18.36 6.19
CA VAL A 77 6.21 19.44 6.73
C VAL A 77 4.75 19.19 6.33
N ARG A 78 4.51 18.88 5.05
CA ARG A 78 3.19 18.52 4.50
C ARG A 78 2.57 17.34 5.24
N ASN A 79 3.30 16.25 5.45
CA ASN A 79 2.83 15.08 6.21
C ASN A 79 2.38 15.47 7.64
N SER A 80 3.08 16.43 8.26
CA SER A 80 2.70 16.95 9.58
C SER A 80 1.43 17.78 9.52
N SER A 81 1.24 18.57 8.46
CA SER A 81 0.01 19.33 8.23
C SER A 81 -1.20 18.42 8.04
N ILE A 82 -1.07 17.34 7.25
CA ILE A 82 -2.12 16.32 7.09
C ILE A 82 -2.48 15.73 8.45
N ALA A 83 -1.49 15.25 9.22
CA ALA A 83 -1.73 14.61 10.52
C ALA A 83 -2.34 15.56 11.56
N LYS A 84 -2.00 16.85 11.51
CA LYS A 84 -2.64 17.86 12.36
C LYS A 84 -4.09 18.15 11.94
N TYR A 85 -4.35 18.18 10.64
CA TYR A 85 -5.65 18.61 10.10
C TYR A 85 -6.73 17.52 10.14
N ALA A 86 -6.38 16.29 9.75
CA ALA A 86 -7.32 15.18 9.72
C ALA A 86 -7.56 14.61 11.14
N ASP A 87 -8.74 14.05 11.38
CA ASP A 87 -9.10 13.43 12.65
C ASP A 87 -8.69 11.94 12.67
N TYR A 88 -8.70 11.33 11.49
CA TYR A 88 -8.45 9.90 11.27
C TYR A 88 -7.58 9.68 10.04
N CYS A 89 -6.94 8.51 9.93
CA CYS A 89 -6.05 8.15 8.83
C CYS A 89 -6.34 6.74 8.32
N VAL A 90 -6.32 6.57 7.00
CA VAL A 90 -6.34 5.29 6.30
C VAL A 90 -5.12 5.30 5.38
N ALA A 91 -4.11 4.52 5.73
CA ALA A 91 -2.83 4.49 5.06
C ALA A 91 -2.66 3.20 4.27
N PHE A 92 -2.49 3.31 2.96
CA PHE A 92 -2.14 2.21 2.07
C PHE A 92 -0.61 2.10 2.00
N ILE A 93 -0.04 1.10 2.66
CA ILE A 93 1.41 0.94 2.73
C ILE A 93 1.86 -0.18 1.81
N GLU A 94 2.91 0.06 1.05
CA GLU A 94 3.60 -0.94 0.25
C GLU A 94 5.00 -1.12 0.85
N GLY A 95 5.31 -2.34 1.29
CA GLY A 95 6.60 -2.70 1.87
C GLY A 95 7.16 -1.67 2.87
N ASP A 96 8.39 -1.21 2.62
CA ASP A 96 9.14 -0.30 3.48
C ASP A 96 8.88 1.20 3.22
N SER A 97 7.74 1.59 2.62
CA SER A 97 7.46 2.98 2.21
C SER A 97 7.67 4.01 3.33
N ARG A 98 8.87 4.59 3.36
CA ARG A 98 9.33 5.53 4.40
C ARG A 98 8.46 6.77 4.49
N ASP A 99 7.93 7.24 3.36
CA ASP A 99 7.05 8.41 3.28
C ASP A 99 5.70 8.17 3.95
N THR A 100 5.06 7.02 3.68
CA THR A 100 3.78 6.63 4.29
C THR A 100 3.96 6.41 5.79
N LEU A 101 5.04 5.71 6.17
CA LEU A 101 5.41 5.46 7.57
C LEU A 101 5.61 6.74 8.37
N ASP A 102 6.26 7.74 7.79
CA ASP A 102 6.45 9.04 8.44
C ASP A 102 5.10 9.71 8.77
N THR A 103 4.12 9.63 7.87
CA THR A 103 2.79 10.19 8.13
C THR A 103 2.07 9.40 9.23
N ILE A 104 2.10 8.07 9.19
CA ILE A 104 1.50 7.21 10.23
C ILE A 104 2.09 7.55 11.62
N ARG A 105 3.42 7.69 11.71
CA ARG A 105 4.12 8.09 12.95
C ARG A 105 3.64 9.45 13.45
N LYS A 106 3.39 10.40 12.55
CA LYS A 106 2.86 11.72 12.91
C LYS A 106 1.44 11.66 13.46
N PHE A 107 0.55 10.87 12.87
CA PHE A 107 -0.79 10.63 13.43
C PHE A 107 -0.72 10.08 14.85
N ARG A 108 0.11 9.05 15.07
CA ARG A 108 0.34 8.48 16.41
C ARG A 108 0.88 9.52 17.39
N LYS A 109 1.86 10.33 16.98
CA LYS A 109 2.41 11.42 17.81
C LYS A 109 1.34 12.45 18.23
N PHE A 110 0.32 12.67 17.41
CA PHE A 110 -0.80 13.54 17.74
C PHE A 110 -1.95 12.83 18.47
N GLY A 111 -1.78 11.57 18.89
CA GLY A 111 -2.80 10.79 19.58
C GLY A 111 -3.98 10.39 18.69
N LYS A 112 -3.80 10.38 17.37
CA LYS A 112 -4.84 10.09 16.39
C LYS A 112 -4.70 8.69 15.83
N GLN A 113 -5.83 8.07 15.53
CA GLN A 113 -5.89 6.73 14.98
C GLN A 113 -5.52 6.72 13.49
N CYS A 114 -4.84 5.66 13.06
CA CYS A 114 -4.63 5.37 11.64
C CYS A 114 -4.82 3.88 11.40
N ILE A 115 -5.70 3.53 10.45
CA ILE A 115 -5.79 2.19 9.87
C ILE A 115 -4.68 2.06 8.84
N VAL A 116 -3.97 0.95 8.90
CA VAL A 116 -2.94 0.60 7.92
C VAL A 116 -3.47 -0.56 7.08
N ILE A 117 -3.58 -0.35 5.79
CA ILE A 117 -3.93 -1.36 4.79
C ILE A 117 -2.64 -1.68 4.05
N GLU A 118 -2.13 -2.88 4.27
CA GLU A 118 -0.92 -3.34 3.60
C GLU A 118 -1.24 -3.78 2.18
N LEU A 119 -0.41 -3.33 1.23
CA LEU A 119 -0.40 -3.76 -0.16
C LEU A 119 0.66 -4.85 -0.23
N THR A 120 0.25 -6.09 -0.01
CA THR A 120 1.15 -7.25 -0.07
C THR A 120 1.57 -7.51 -1.51
N ASP A 121 2.86 -7.79 -1.71
CA ASP A 121 3.40 -8.04 -3.05
C ASP A 121 2.88 -9.32 -3.71
N GLN A 122 2.29 -10.24 -2.93
CA GLN A 122 1.54 -11.39 -3.45
C GLN A 122 0.42 -10.97 -4.42
N GLU A 123 -0.17 -9.79 -4.22
CA GLU A 123 -1.21 -9.29 -5.11
C GLU A 123 -0.66 -8.55 -6.33
N TYR A 124 0.50 -7.89 -6.20
CA TYR A 124 1.21 -7.32 -7.35
C TYR A 124 1.68 -8.41 -8.32
N MET A 125 2.05 -9.57 -7.76
CA MET A 125 2.26 -10.81 -8.53
C MET A 125 0.99 -11.20 -9.26
N VAL A 126 -0.13 -11.38 -8.56
CA VAL A 126 -1.46 -11.70 -9.12
C VAL A 126 -1.81 -10.81 -10.32
N GLU A 127 -1.72 -9.49 -10.19
CA GLU A 127 -1.95 -8.57 -11.32
C GLU A 127 -0.99 -8.77 -12.49
N SER A 128 0.30 -8.96 -12.20
CA SER A 128 1.28 -9.22 -13.26
C SER A 128 0.93 -10.50 -14.01
N PHE A 129 0.43 -11.53 -13.33
CA PHE A 129 -0.04 -12.77 -13.97
C PHE A 129 -1.38 -12.60 -14.70
N GLU A 130 -2.34 -11.86 -14.16
CA GLU A 130 -3.61 -11.56 -14.84
C GLU A 130 -3.40 -10.74 -16.13
N GLU A 131 -2.53 -9.72 -16.08
CA GLU A 131 -2.12 -8.94 -17.26
C GLU A 131 -1.39 -9.82 -18.29
N MET A 132 -0.73 -10.88 -17.84
CA MET A 132 -0.08 -11.88 -18.68
C MET A 132 -1.01 -13.05 -19.08
N GLY A 133 -2.28 -13.03 -18.66
CA GLY A 133 -3.30 -14.04 -19.01
C GLY A 133 -3.15 -15.40 -18.33
N CYS A 134 -2.45 -15.49 -17.19
CA CYS A 134 -2.29 -16.72 -16.43
C CYS A 134 -3.41 -16.91 -15.39
N GLU A 135 -3.94 -18.13 -15.26
CA GLU A 135 -4.88 -18.48 -14.18
C GLU A 135 -4.14 -18.54 -12.84
N LEU A 136 -4.76 -17.94 -11.81
CA LEU A 136 -4.17 -17.81 -10.48
C LEU A 136 -4.75 -18.80 -9.47
N PRO A 137 -3.93 -19.26 -8.50
CA PRO A 137 -4.41 -20.03 -7.36
C PRO A 137 -5.02 -19.14 -6.27
N GLU A 138 -6.00 -19.67 -5.53
CA GLU A 138 -6.58 -19.02 -4.34
C GLU A 138 -5.51 -18.84 -3.25
N VAL A 139 -5.26 -17.59 -2.85
CA VAL A 139 -4.33 -17.26 -1.76
C VAL A 139 -5.10 -17.07 -0.45
N GLU A 140 -4.85 -17.93 0.54
CA GLU A 140 -5.32 -17.72 1.92
C GLU A 140 -4.58 -16.53 2.56
N GLU A 141 -5.20 -15.35 2.54
CA GLU A 141 -4.63 -14.15 3.17
C GLU A 141 -4.70 -14.19 4.70
N ARG A 142 -3.54 -14.14 5.35
CA ARG A 142 -3.43 -13.84 6.79
C ARG A 142 -3.51 -12.34 7.01
N SER A 143 -4.70 -11.86 7.37
CA SER A 143 -4.89 -10.50 7.84
C SER A 143 -4.26 -10.32 9.23
N PHE A 144 -3.26 -9.45 9.34
CA PHE A 144 -2.89 -8.89 10.65
C PHE A 144 -4.07 -8.04 11.12
N ARG A 145 -4.82 -8.54 12.11
CA ARG A 145 -5.78 -7.71 12.85
C ARG A 145 -5.03 -6.53 13.44
N ALA A 146 -5.22 -5.34 12.85
CA ALA A 146 -4.75 -4.07 13.39
C ALA A 146 -5.53 -3.77 14.69
N GLY A 147 -5.12 -4.43 15.76
CA GLY A 147 -5.58 -4.19 17.11
C GLY A 147 -4.42 -4.36 18.05
N MET A 148 -3.46 -3.41 18.04
CA MET A 148 -2.53 -3.15 19.14
C MET A 148 -1.63 -1.97 18.83
N SER A 149 -1.60 -1.01 19.75
CA SER A 149 -0.95 0.29 19.68
C SER A 149 0.58 0.28 19.64
N ASP A 150 1.24 -0.87 19.83
CA ASP A 150 2.67 -0.88 20.20
C ASP A 150 3.55 -1.91 19.47
N MET A 151 3.08 -2.51 18.36
CA MET A 151 3.97 -3.40 17.60
C MET A 151 4.87 -2.57 16.68
N PRO A 152 6.21 -2.73 16.70
CA PRO A 152 7.04 -2.26 15.61
C PRO A 152 6.51 -2.91 14.34
N LEU A 153 6.23 -2.10 13.31
CA LEU A 153 5.84 -2.62 12.01
C LEU A 153 6.93 -3.61 11.60
N PRO A 154 6.61 -4.90 11.39
CA PRO A 154 7.63 -5.86 11.02
C PRO A 154 8.30 -5.34 9.74
N MET A 155 9.63 -5.42 9.67
CA MET A 155 10.33 -5.25 8.41
C MET A 155 10.15 -6.57 7.63
N PRO A 156 9.89 -6.52 6.31
CA PRO A 156 9.92 -7.73 5.51
C PRO A 156 11.30 -8.36 5.66
N LYS A 157 11.32 -9.66 5.92
CA LYS A 157 12.56 -10.42 6.12
C LYS A 157 13.08 -11.03 4.83
N TYR A 158 12.24 -11.12 3.82
CA TYR A 158 12.56 -11.81 2.59
C TYR A 158 12.10 -11.02 1.38
N ARG A 159 12.83 -11.20 0.28
CA ARG A 159 12.51 -10.66 -1.03
C ARG A 159 12.52 -11.79 -2.05
N MET A 160 11.50 -11.82 -2.90
CA MET A 160 11.42 -12.75 -4.02
C MET A 160 11.68 -12.01 -5.34
N THR A 161 12.46 -12.63 -6.21
CA THR A 161 12.71 -12.17 -7.58
C THR A 161 12.26 -13.27 -8.54
N MET A 162 11.39 -12.93 -9.48
CA MET A 162 11.02 -13.82 -10.57
C MET A 162 12.06 -13.69 -11.69
N ILE A 163 12.46 -14.83 -12.25
CA ILE A 163 13.36 -14.92 -13.40
C ILE A 163 12.60 -15.67 -14.50
N MET A 164 12.20 -14.93 -15.52
CA MET A 164 11.50 -15.49 -16.67
C MET A 164 12.47 -15.71 -17.82
N LYS A 165 12.26 -16.80 -18.56
CA LYS A 165 13.00 -17.08 -19.79
C LYS A 165 12.10 -16.81 -20.99
N ILE A 166 12.29 -15.66 -21.63
CA ILE A 166 11.52 -15.27 -22.82
C ILE A 166 12.43 -15.48 -24.04
N LYS A 167 12.03 -16.34 -24.98
CA LYS A 167 12.77 -16.63 -26.23
C LYS A 167 14.25 -17.02 -26.01
N GLY A 168 14.56 -17.65 -24.88
CA GLY A 168 15.93 -18.08 -24.55
C GLY A 168 16.72 -17.09 -23.69
N GLU A 169 16.27 -15.85 -23.53
CA GLU A 169 16.89 -14.81 -22.72
C GLU A 169 16.28 -14.77 -21.31
N LYS A 170 17.12 -14.61 -20.29
CA LYS A 170 16.66 -14.51 -18.89
C LYS A 170 16.44 -13.05 -18.51
N GLU A 171 15.24 -12.71 -18.09
CA GLU A 171 14.91 -11.40 -17.53
C GLU A 171 14.50 -11.51 -16.07
N ARG A 172 14.91 -10.53 -15.26
CA ARG A 172 14.66 -10.48 -13.81
C ARG A 172 13.57 -9.45 -13.50
N TYR A 173 12.58 -9.88 -12.72
CA TYR A 173 11.45 -9.08 -12.29
C TYR A 173 11.30 -9.14 -10.77
N PRO A 174 11.11 -8.01 -10.07
CA PRO A 174 10.80 -8.03 -8.64
C PRO A 174 9.43 -8.66 -8.42
N ALA A 175 9.37 -9.72 -7.61
CA ALA A 175 8.17 -10.50 -7.35
C ALA A 175 7.58 -10.29 -5.95
N GLY A 176 8.29 -9.57 -5.07
CA GLY A 176 7.73 -9.08 -3.82
C GLY A 176 8.61 -9.14 -2.58
N LEU A 177 8.09 -8.61 -1.49
CA LEU A 177 8.62 -8.59 -0.13
C LEU A 177 7.69 -9.41 0.78
N PHE A 178 8.29 -10.18 1.67
CA PHE A 178 7.59 -11.17 2.50
C PHE A 178 8.10 -11.18 3.93
N PHE A 179 7.21 -11.47 4.87
CA PHE A 179 7.54 -11.61 6.30
C PHE A 179 7.90 -13.03 6.70
N TYR A 180 7.25 -14.01 6.04
CA TYR A 180 7.37 -15.44 6.33
C TYR A 180 7.88 -16.16 5.09
N LYS A 181 8.76 -17.14 5.31
CA LYS A 181 9.38 -17.90 4.22
C LYS A 181 8.36 -18.83 3.56
N GLU A 182 7.43 -19.36 4.35
CA GLU A 182 6.39 -20.29 3.94
C GLU A 182 5.44 -19.67 2.90
N ASP A 183 5.17 -18.37 3.00
CA ASP A 183 4.32 -17.63 2.06
C ASP A 183 4.97 -17.52 0.67
N MET A 184 6.29 -17.40 0.60
CA MET A 184 7.03 -17.43 -0.66
C MET A 184 7.12 -18.83 -1.23
N GLU A 185 7.49 -19.82 -0.40
CA GLU A 185 7.65 -21.20 -0.84
C GLU A 185 6.34 -21.76 -1.43
N ARG A 186 5.18 -21.37 -0.89
CA ARG A 186 3.85 -21.66 -1.48
C ARG A 186 3.70 -21.08 -2.88
N ILE A 187 4.03 -19.79 -3.06
CA ILE A 187 3.90 -19.12 -4.36
C ILE A 187 4.86 -19.70 -5.39
N VAL A 188 6.12 -19.95 -5.01
CA VAL A 188 7.10 -20.60 -5.90
C VAL A 188 6.61 -21.96 -6.34
N THR A 189 6.09 -22.78 -5.41
CA THR A 189 5.56 -24.11 -5.73
C THR A 189 4.39 -24.03 -6.70
N MET A 190 3.50 -23.05 -6.54
CA MET A 190 2.34 -22.86 -7.42
C MET A 190 2.69 -22.40 -8.83
N LEU A 191 3.73 -21.57 -8.97
CA LEU A 191 4.03 -20.86 -10.23
C LEU A 191 5.25 -21.42 -10.99
N SER A 192 5.94 -22.43 -10.43
CA SER A 192 7.12 -23.01 -11.08
C SER A 192 6.74 -23.79 -12.34
N SER A 193 7.27 -23.36 -13.48
CA SER A 193 7.17 -24.03 -14.79
C SER A 193 8.56 -24.08 -15.45
N GLU A 194 8.72 -24.79 -16.57
CA GLU A 194 10.04 -24.91 -17.24
C GLU A 194 10.62 -23.56 -17.70
N ASP A 195 9.76 -22.56 -17.94
CA ASP A 195 10.14 -21.24 -18.44
C ASP A 195 10.16 -20.13 -17.37
N ILE A 196 9.71 -20.43 -16.15
CA ILE A 196 9.60 -19.48 -15.04
C ILE A 196 10.28 -20.06 -13.79
N SER A 197 11.32 -19.38 -13.32
CA SER A 197 12.04 -19.73 -12.10
C SER A 197 12.02 -18.58 -11.10
N PHE A 198 12.15 -18.89 -9.82
CA PHE A 198 12.12 -17.90 -8.75
C PHE A 198 13.39 -17.97 -7.91
N ASP A 199 13.86 -16.82 -7.44
CA ASP A 199 14.97 -16.69 -6.51
C ASP A 199 14.50 -15.97 -5.25
N ILE A 200 14.93 -16.46 -4.08
CA ILE A 200 14.53 -15.96 -2.78
C ILE A 200 15.76 -15.47 -2.04
N GLU A 201 15.74 -14.20 -1.65
CA GLU A 201 16.82 -13.54 -0.93
C GLU A 201 16.33 -13.10 0.47
N GLU A 202 17.10 -13.39 1.50
CA GLU A 202 16.85 -12.87 2.85
C GLU A 202 17.39 -11.44 2.94
N ILE A 203 16.57 -10.52 3.44
CA ILE A 203 16.92 -9.11 3.54
C ILE A 203 17.70 -8.92 4.85
N PRO A 204 18.91 -8.34 4.81
CA PRO A 204 19.65 -8.00 6.02
C PRO A 204 18.83 -7.01 6.86
N VAL A 205 18.67 -7.30 8.16
CA VAL A 205 17.94 -6.47 9.13
C VAL A 205 18.87 -5.48 9.82
#